data_AF-A0A920HTU1-F1
#
_entry.id   AF-A0A920HTU1-F1
#
_cell.length_a   1.000
_cell.length_b   1.000
_cell.length_c   1.000
_cell.angle_alpha   90.00
_cell.angle_beta   90.00
_cell.angle_gamma   90.00
#
_symmetry.space_group_name_H-M   'P 1'
#
loop_
_entity.id
_entity.type
_entity.pdbx_description
1 polymer ?
#
loop_
_entity_poly.entity_id
_entity_poly.type
_entity_poly.pdbx_seq_one_letter_code
_entity_poly.pdbx_strand_id
1 'polypeptide(L)' 'MMKKVLKKVLIENNFDVDDFIKRITDQNVKDKLISNTENAVKKGAFGAPTMFVGDQMFFGQDRVEFVEEYLNN' A
#
# COMPACT_ATOMS: atom_id res chain seq x y z
N MET A 1 -15.36 -11.18 14.05
CA MET A 1 -14.39 -12.04 13.32
C MET A 1 -13.16 -11.24 12.89
N MET A 2 -13.32 -10.14 12.14
CA MET A 2 -12.22 -9.30 11.61
C MET A 2 -11.23 -8.77 12.68
N LYS A 3 -11.72 -8.22 13.80
CA LYS A 3 -10.85 -7.74 14.90
C LYS A 3 -9.98 -8.84 15.54
N LYS A 4 -10.44 -10.10 15.52
CA LYS A 4 -9.68 -11.24 16.09
C LYS A 4 -8.52 -11.65 15.18
N VAL A 5 -8.76 -11.68 13.86
CA VAL A 5 -7.73 -12.01 12.87
C VAL A 5 -6.63 -10.96 12.88
N LEU A 6 -7.00 -9.67 12.85
CA LEU A 6 -6.04 -8.57 12.87
C LEU A 6 -5.15 -8.61 14.12
N LYS A 7 -5.75 -8.78 15.30
CA LYS A 7 -5.00 -8.90 16.56
C LYS A 7 -4.01 -10.07 16.55
N LYS A 8 -4.44 -11.23 16.03
CA LYS A 8 -3.58 -12.41 15.93
C LYS A 8 -2.35 -12.12 15.05
N VAL A 9 -2.56 -11.60 13.85
CA VAL A 9 -1.47 -11.30 12.90
C VAL A 9 -0.49 -10.27 13.48
N LEU A 10 -0.98 -9.24 14.16
CA LEU A 10 -0.13 -8.24 14.80
C LEU A 10 0.75 -8.84 15.91
N ILE A 11 0.18 -9.68 16.77
CA ILE A 11 0.93 -10.37 17.85
C ILE A 11 1.98 -11.32 17.26
N GLU A 12 1.61 -12.12 16.25
CA GLU A 12 2.51 -13.07 15.59
C GLU A 12 3.72 -12.39 14.92
N ASN A 13 3.60 -11.09 14.60
CA ASN A 13 4.65 -10.29 13.99
C ASN A 13 5.21 -9.21 14.94
N ASN A 14 5.04 -9.37 16.26
CA ASN A 14 5.62 -8.52 17.30
C ASN A 14 5.22 -7.02 17.22
N PHE A 15 4.03 -6.72 16.71
CA PHE A 15 3.48 -5.36 16.74
C PHE A 15 2.72 -5.09 18.05
N ASP A 16 2.81 -3.84 18.53
CA ASP A 16 1.94 -3.34 19.59
C ASP A 16 0.51 -3.20 19.06
N VAL A 17 -0.38 -4.04 19.59
CA VAL A 17 -1.79 -4.09 19.17
C VAL A 17 -2.53 -2.82 19.58
N ASP A 18 -2.27 -2.29 20.77
CA ASP A 18 -3.03 -1.16 21.31
C ASP A 18 -2.61 0.14 20.61
N ASP A 19 -1.32 0.33 20.34
CA ASP A 19 -0.82 1.40 19.48
C ASP A 19 -1.40 1.31 18.07
N PHE A 20 -1.39 0.12 17.46
CA PHE A 20 -1.93 -0.07 16.12
C PHE A 20 -3.41 0.33 16.04
N ILE A 21 -4.23 -0.16 16.98
CA ILE A 21 -5.67 0.14 17.01
C ILE A 21 -5.91 1.64 17.22
N LYS A 22 -5.10 2.30 18.05
CA LYS A 22 -5.15 3.76 18.20
C LYS A 22 -4.86 4.45 16.87
N ARG A 23 -3.76 4.08 16.20
CA ARG A 23 -3.29 4.71 14.96
C ARG A 23 -4.22 4.53 13.77
N ILE A 24 -4.86 3.38 13.59
CA ILE A 24 -5.83 3.21 12.47
C ILE A 24 -7.08 4.10 12.63
N THR A 25 -7.33 4.63 13.82
CA THR A 25 -8.42 5.59 14.07
C THR A 25 -7.97 7.05 14.05
N ASP A 26 -6.65 7.30 14.12
CA ASP A 26 -6.05 8.63 14.11
C ASP A 26 -6.36 9.37 12.80
N GLN A 27 -6.80 10.62 12.91
CA GLN A 27 -7.16 11.44 11.76
C GLN A 27 -5.97 11.68 10.83
N ASN A 28 -4.77 11.92 11.37
CA ASN A 28 -3.58 12.16 10.55
C ASN A 28 -3.20 10.93 9.71
N VAL A 29 -3.45 9.71 10.24
CA VAL A 29 -3.22 8.46 9.50
C VAL A 29 -4.23 8.32 8.36
N LYS A 30 -5.50 8.67 8.60
CA LYS A 30 -6.55 8.66 7.57
C LYS A 30 -6.30 9.70 6.49
N ASP A 31 -5.94 10.92 6.86
CA ASP A 31 -5.63 12.00 5.93
C ASP A 31 -4.45 11.62 5.04
N LYS A 32 -3.42 10.98 5.60
CA LYS A 32 -2.29 10.46 4.82
C LYS A 32 -2.71 9.35 3.86
N LEU A 33 -3.60 8.44 4.28
CA LEU A 33 -4.14 7.41 3.40
C LEU A 33 -4.89 8.04 2.21
N ILE A 34 -5.77 8.99 2.47
CA ILE A 34 -6.53 9.72 1.45
C ILE A 34 -5.58 10.43 0.48
N SER A 35 -4.62 11.20 1.00
CA SER A 35 -3.64 11.92 0.20
C SER A 35 -2.81 10.99 -0.69
N ASN A 36 -2.37 9.83 -0.16
CA ASN A 36 -1.65 8.84 -0.95
C ASN A 36 -2.52 8.27 -2.10
N THR A 37 -3.81 7.99 -1.84
CA THR A 37 -4.74 7.52 -2.87
C THR A 37 -4.96 8.58 -3.94
N GLU A 38 -5.18 9.84 -3.56
CA GLU A 38 -5.30 10.94 -4.52
C GLU A 38 -4.04 11.13 -5.35
N ASN A 39 -2.86 11.02 -4.75
CA ASN A 39 -1.59 11.11 -5.45
C ASN A 39 -1.41 9.97 -6.47
N ALA A 40 -1.84 8.75 -6.13
CA ALA A 40 -1.82 7.62 -7.06
C ALA A 40 -2.74 7.89 -8.27
N VAL A 41 -3.96 8.38 -8.03
CA VAL A 41 -4.92 8.75 -9.09
C VAL A 41 -4.36 9.88 -9.96
N LYS A 42 -3.77 10.92 -9.37
CA LYS A 42 -3.14 12.04 -10.10
C LYS A 42 -1.99 11.59 -11.00
N LYS A 43 -1.27 10.52 -10.60
CA LYS A 43 -0.21 9.89 -11.42
C LYS A 43 -0.74 8.94 -12.49
N GLY A 44 -2.05 8.76 -12.60
CA GLY A 44 -2.70 7.91 -13.61
C GLY A 44 -2.98 6.47 -13.18
N ALA A 45 -2.74 6.11 -11.91
CA ALA A 45 -3.10 4.78 -11.41
C ALA A 45 -4.64 4.61 -11.39
N PHE A 46 -5.12 3.51 -11.96
CA PHE A 46 -6.55 3.18 -12.05
C PHE A 46 -6.91 1.84 -11.38
N GLY A 47 -5.92 1.15 -10.81
CA GLY A 47 -6.11 -0.13 -10.11
C GLY A 47 -4.85 -0.54 -9.32
N ALA A 48 -4.87 -1.75 -8.77
CA ALA A 48 -3.75 -2.32 -8.05
C ALA A 48 -3.45 -3.77 -8.49
N PRO A 49 -2.16 -4.19 -8.54
CA PRO A 49 -0.98 -3.36 -8.31
C PRO A 49 -0.68 -2.44 -9.51
N THR A 50 -0.25 -1.21 -9.21
CA THR A 50 0.36 -0.28 -10.18
C THR A 50 1.75 0.07 -9.67
N MET A 51 2.76 -0.04 -10.54
CA MET A 51 4.16 0.27 -10.26
C MET A 51 4.60 1.41 -11.17
N PHE A 52 5.45 2.30 -10.64
CA PHE A 52 6.05 3.38 -11.40
C PHE A 52 7.57 3.28 -11.30
N VAL A 53 8.27 3.33 -12.44
CA VAL A 53 9.73 3.45 -12.54
C VAL A 53 10.03 4.72 -13.32
N GLY A 54 10.52 5.75 -12.64
CA GLY A 54 10.57 7.11 -13.21
C GLY A 54 9.17 7.56 -13.63
N ASP A 55 9.02 7.94 -14.90
CA ASP A 55 7.75 8.34 -15.49
C ASP A 55 6.97 7.16 -16.13
N GLN A 56 7.57 5.96 -16.18
CA GLN A 56 6.94 4.78 -16.77
C GLN A 56 6.00 4.10 -15.77
N MET A 57 4.76 3.82 -16.20
CA MET A 57 3.76 3.12 -15.41
C MET A 57 3.57 1.67 -15.90
N PHE A 58 3.45 0.73 -14.96
CA PHE A 58 3.15 -0.68 -15.18
C PHE A 58 1.96 -1.11 -14.31
N PHE A 59 0.91 -1.67 -14.92
CA PHE A 59 -0.30 -2.09 -14.20
C PHE A 59 -0.54 -3.60 -14.32
N GLY A 60 -0.73 -4.26 -13.19
CA GLY A 60 -0.96 -5.70 -13.08
C GLY A 60 0.23 -6.46 -12.50
N GLN A 61 -0.05 -7.56 -11.80
CA GLN A 61 1.00 -8.42 -11.24
C GLN A 61 1.83 -9.12 -12.34
N ASP A 62 1.22 -9.33 -13.50
CA ASP A 62 1.83 -9.88 -14.71
C ASP A 62 2.80 -8.90 -15.38
N ARG A 63 2.98 -7.70 -14.82
CA ARG A 63 3.92 -6.69 -15.31
C ARG A 63 5.24 -6.62 -14.55
N VAL A 64 5.43 -7.41 -13.50
CA VAL A 64 6.66 -7.36 -12.69
C VAL A 64 7.91 -7.70 -13.51
N GLU A 65 7.85 -8.69 -14.41
CA GLU A 65 8.99 -9.03 -15.28
C GLU A 65 9.39 -7.87 -16.20
N PHE A 66 8.40 -7.11 -16.71
CA PHE A 66 8.65 -5.93 -17.54
C PHE A 66 9.25 -4.76 -16.76
N VAL A 67 8.94 -4.66 -15.46
CA VAL A 67 9.59 -3.69 -14.56
C VAL A 67 11.07 -4.03 -14.42
N GLU A 68 11.40 -5.30 -14.23
CA GLU A 68 12.79 -5.78 -14.12
C GLU A 68 13.55 -5.55 -15.43
N GLU A 69 12.97 -5.90 -16.58
CA GLU A 69 13.56 -5.60 -17.89
C GLU A 69 13.83 -4.10 -18.05
N TYR A 70 12.88 -3.24 -17.69
CA TYR A 70 13.04 -1.78 -17.82
C TYR A 70 14.14 -1.22 -16.93
N LEU A 71 14.40 -1.79 -15.75
CA LEU A 71 15.45 -1.36 -14.82
C LEU A 71 16.87 -1.78 -15.26
N ASN A 72 16.98 -2.81 -16.09
CA ASN A 72 18.25 -3.38 -16.54
C ASN A 72 18.74 -2.84 -17.90
N ASN A 73 17.98 -1.93 -18.51
CA ASN A 73 18.32 -1.24 -19.76
C ASN A 73 18.71 0.22 -19.51
#